data_AF-A0A1Y2DL08-F1
#
_entry.id   AF-A0A1Y2DL08-F1
#
_cell.length_a   1.000
_cell.length_b   1.000
_cell.length_c   1.000
_cell.angle_alpha   90.00
_cell.angle_beta   90.00
_cell.angle_gamma   90.00
#
_symmetry.space_group_name_H-M   'P 1'
#
loop_
_entity.id
_entity.type
_entity.pdbx_description
1 polymer ?
#
loop_
_entity_poly.entity_id
_entity_poly.type
_entity_poly.pdbx_seq_one_letter_code
_entity_poly.pdbx_strand_id
1 'polypeptide(L)'
;MLFSEDKKGLSLNEVTYETSYSSKDEKFDSIIGAIEDIILDDEFTTLQEKFFKENCEVFEEGEENKLIYTEIFDNYTEKIENYLDTKLKQQFSWFDMSEFLIMLNNREEEDMFGDVFDIMTSLGDFNSFKEMIMAYKKESHGEGFDLSGILIQRGFN
;
A
#
# COMPACT_ATOMS: atom_id res chain seq x y z
N MET A 1 -52.18 30.56 -32.46
CA MET A 1 -51.68 29.28 -32.97
C MET A 1 -50.28 29.52 -33.50
N LEU A 2 -49.36 28.58 -33.24
CA LEU A 2 -47.98 28.44 -33.74
C LEU A 2 -46.84 28.99 -32.87
N PHE A 3 -46.33 28.02 -32.09
CA PHE A 3 -44.97 27.74 -31.63
C PHE A 3 -43.80 28.48 -32.28
N SER A 4 -42.80 28.81 -31.45
CA SER A 4 -41.39 28.43 -31.66
C SER A 4 -40.67 28.37 -30.31
N GLU A 5 -40.25 27.18 -29.92
CA GLU A 5 -39.23 26.92 -28.91
C GLU A 5 -37.86 27.32 -29.46
N ASP A 6 -36.98 27.91 -28.65
CA ASP A 6 -35.61 27.42 -28.56
C ASP A 6 -34.86 27.90 -27.30
N LYS A 7 -34.04 26.97 -26.81
CA LYS A 7 -33.25 26.93 -25.58
C LYS A 7 -32.17 28.03 -25.48
N LYS A 8 -31.88 28.48 -24.26
CA LYS A 8 -30.61 28.20 -23.53
C LYS A 8 -30.45 29.15 -22.35
N GLY A 9 -29.95 28.59 -21.26
CA GLY A 9 -29.46 29.35 -20.12
C GLY A 9 -29.71 28.65 -18.80
N LEU A 10 -29.40 27.36 -18.70
CA LEU A 10 -29.14 26.75 -17.40
C LEU A 10 -28.01 27.55 -16.77
N SER A 11 -28.33 28.31 -15.73
CA SER A 11 -27.35 28.92 -14.84
C SER A 11 -26.52 27.78 -14.26
N LEU A 12 -25.31 27.61 -14.78
CA LEU A 12 -24.29 26.77 -14.18
C LEU A 12 -24.09 27.30 -12.76
N ASN A 13 -24.53 26.52 -11.80
CA ASN A 13 -24.10 26.66 -10.42
C ASN A 13 -22.59 26.42 -10.44
N GLU A 14 -21.82 27.50 -10.48
CA GLU A 14 -20.41 27.49 -10.11
C GLU A 14 -20.39 27.21 -8.60
N VAL A 15 -20.54 25.94 -8.25
CA VAL A 15 -20.15 25.45 -6.93
C VAL A 15 -18.63 25.37 -7.01
N THR A 16 -17.97 26.50 -6.72
CA THR A 16 -16.58 26.48 -6.30
C THR A 16 -16.51 25.65 -5.03
N TYR A 17 -16.19 24.36 -5.17
CA TYR A 17 -15.66 23.56 -4.08
C TYR A 17 -14.26 24.09 -3.76
N GLU A 18 -14.20 25.25 -3.12
CA GLU A 18 -13.04 25.61 -2.31
C GLU A 18 -13.11 24.74 -1.06
N THR A 19 -12.71 23.47 -1.19
CA THR A 19 -12.29 22.68 -0.04
C THR A 19 -11.12 23.46 0.54
N SER A 20 -11.30 24.10 1.70
CA SER A 20 -10.20 24.77 2.38
C SER A 20 -9.19 23.69 2.76
N TYR A 21 -8.17 23.50 1.94
CA TYR A 21 -7.12 22.51 2.16
C TYR A 21 -6.45 22.86 3.50
N SER A 22 -6.66 22.00 4.49
CA SER A 22 -6.24 22.28 5.86
C SER A 22 -4.77 21.90 6.01
N SER A 23 -4.07 22.57 6.93
CA SER A 23 -2.72 22.14 7.34
C SER A 23 -2.65 20.66 7.80
N LYS A 24 -3.79 20.07 8.20
CA LYS A 24 -3.87 18.64 8.53
C LYS A 24 -3.89 17.75 7.28
N ASP A 25 -4.46 18.23 6.18
CA ASP A 25 -4.43 17.54 4.89
C ASP A 25 -3.04 17.61 4.29
N GLU A 26 -2.38 18.76 4.36
CA GLU A 26 -0.97 18.92 3.96
C GLU A 26 -0.05 17.93 4.70
N LYS A 27 -0.20 17.80 6.03
CA LYS A 27 0.57 16.84 6.84
C LYS A 27 0.29 15.40 6.43
N PHE A 28 -0.98 15.05 6.21
CA PHE A 28 -1.37 13.71 5.83
C PHE A 28 -0.76 13.33 4.49
N ASP A 29 -0.94 14.18 3.49
CA ASP A 29 -0.47 13.94 2.13
C ASP A 29 1.07 13.85 2.10
N SER A 30 1.76 14.64 2.93
CA SER A 30 3.20 14.53 3.12
C SER A 30 3.62 13.17 3.71
N ILE A 31 2.87 12.65 4.68
CA ILE A 31 3.15 11.33 5.28
C ILE A 31 2.87 10.21 4.27
N ILE A 32 1.76 10.28 3.52
CA ILE A 32 1.43 9.26 2.51
C ILE A 32 2.48 9.23 1.41
N GLY A 33 2.91 10.38 0.90
CA GLY A 33 4.00 10.44 -0.09
C GLY A 33 5.32 9.87 0.44
N ALA A 34 5.63 10.11 1.72
CA ALA A 34 6.80 9.49 2.35
C ALA A 34 6.66 7.97 2.47
N ILE A 35 5.48 7.46 2.80
CA ILE A 35 5.24 6.01 2.86
C ILE A 35 5.39 5.38 1.46
N GLU A 36 4.89 6.03 0.42
CA GLU A 36 5.09 5.60 -0.97
C GLU A 36 6.59 5.49 -1.30
N ASP A 37 7.37 6.53 -1.01
CA ASP A 37 8.81 6.53 -1.21
C ASP A 37 9.51 5.42 -0.42
N ILE A 38 9.09 5.18 0.83
CA ILE A 38 9.68 4.14 1.70
C ILE A 38 9.38 2.73 1.17
N ILE A 39 8.17 2.48 0.68
CA ILE A 39 7.75 1.16 0.17
C ILE A 39 8.44 0.83 -1.16
N LEU A 40 8.72 1.84 -1.98
CA LEU A 40 9.43 1.69 -3.26
C LEU A 40 10.95 1.63 -3.09
N ASP A 41 11.48 1.82 -1.88
CA ASP A 41 12.91 1.82 -1.60
C ASP A 41 13.51 0.41 -1.60
N ASP A 42 14.69 0.26 -2.18
CA ASP A 42 15.43 -1.01 -2.25
C ASP A 42 15.74 -1.57 -0.84
N GLU A 43 15.88 -0.68 0.15
CA GLU A 43 16.10 -1.08 1.56
C GLU A 43 14.87 -1.80 2.13
N PHE A 44 13.66 -1.37 1.77
CA PHE A 44 12.42 -2.05 2.20
C PHE A 44 12.30 -3.43 1.54
N THR A 45 12.56 -3.53 0.23
CA THR A 45 12.59 -4.82 -0.46
C THR A 45 13.63 -5.77 0.16
N THR A 46 14.84 -5.26 0.45
CA THR A 46 15.91 -6.05 1.10
C THR A 46 15.49 -6.53 2.50
N LEU A 47 14.78 -5.70 3.27
CA LEU A 47 14.24 -6.07 4.58
C LEU A 47 13.26 -7.25 4.46
N GLN A 48 12.31 -7.17 3.52
CA GLN A 48 11.33 -8.22 3.26
C GLN A 48 12.00 -9.51 2.78
N GLU A 49 12.90 -9.43 1.80
CA GLU A 49 13.63 -10.59 1.27
C GLU A 49 14.41 -11.32 2.36
N LYS A 50 15.11 -10.56 3.22
CA LYS A 50 15.85 -11.15 4.34
C LYS A 50 14.91 -11.88 5.30
N PHE A 51 13.78 -11.27 5.62
CA PHE A 51 12.78 -11.89 6.48
C PHE A 51 12.21 -13.17 5.85
N PHE A 52 11.85 -13.14 4.57
CA PHE A 52 11.34 -14.31 3.86
C PHE A 52 12.37 -15.41 3.78
N LYS A 53 13.63 -15.10 3.47
CA LYS A 53 14.72 -16.08 3.45
C LYS A 53 14.90 -16.84 4.76
N GLU A 54 14.69 -16.16 5.88
CA GLU A 54 14.84 -16.75 7.22
C GLU A 54 13.64 -17.63 7.62
N ASN A 55 12.45 -17.41 7.03
CA ASN A 55 11.18 -17.99 7.51
C ASN A 55 10.43 -18.85 6.48
N CYS A 56 10.73 -18.74 5.18
CA CYS A 56 9.93 -19.35 4.10
C CYS A 56 9.89 -20.88 4.17
N GLU A 57 10.92 -21.53 4.69
CA GLU A 57 10.99 -23.00 4.78
C GLU A 57 9.88 -23.60 5.66
N VAL A 58 9.39 -22.85 6.64
CA VAL A 58 8.33 -23.28 7.55
C VAL A 58 6.96 -23.37 6.84
N PHE A 59 6.77 -22.57 5.78
CA PHE A 59 5.52 -22.46 5.03
C PHE A 59 5.35 -23.60 4.04
N GLU A 60 4.17 -24.20 4.06
CA GLU A 60 3.78 -25.34 3.22
C GLU A 60 2.65 -24.96 2.27
N GLU A 61 2.60 -25.64 1.12
CA GLU A 61 1.48 -25.52 0.19
C GLU A 61 0.24 -26.21 0.75
N GLY A 62 -0.83 -25.43 0.96
CA GLY A 62 -2.10 -25.94 1.45
C GLY A 62 -2.95 -24.87 2.15
N GLU A 63 -4.23 -25.21 2.34
CA GLU A 63 -5.20 -24.39 3.05
C GLU A 63 -4.95 -24.37 4.57
N GLU A 64 -4.35 -25.43 5.12
CA GLU A 64 -4.11 -25.54 6.56
C GLU A 64 -2.97 -24.63 7.03
N ASN A 65 -3.26 -23.78 8.01
CA ASN A 65 -2.28 -22.87 8.61
C ASN A 65 -1.71 -23.46 9.89
N LYS A 66 -0.38 -23.49 9.99
CA LYS A 66 0.30 -23.90 11.22
C LYS A 66 0.24 -22.78 12.25
N LEU A 67 0.18 -23.11 13.54
CA LEU A 67 0.17 -22.12 14.62
C LEU A 67 1.40 -21.19 14.58
N ILE A 68 2.56 -21.71 14.17
CA ILE A 68 3.79 -20.94 14.02
C ILE A 68 3.69 -19.82 12.97
N TYR A 69 2.75 -19.91 12.02
CA TYR A 69 2.56 -18.86 11.02
C TYR A 69 2.11 -17.55 11.65
N THR A 70 1.29 -17.62 12.72
CA THR A 70 0.86 -16.42 13.46
C THR A 70 2.05 -15.73 14.12
N GLU A 71 2.92 -16.48 14.81
CA GLU A 71 4.11 -15.92 15.45
C GLU A 71 5.07 -15.28 14.43
N ILE A 72 5.23 -15.90 13.26
CA ILE A 72 6.05 -15.35 12.17
C ILE A 72 5.39 -14.09 11.60
N PHE A 73 4.07 -14.10 11.39
CA PHE A 73 3.35 -12.94 10.88
C PHE A 73 3.40 -11.76 11.85
N ASP A 74 3.20 -11.98 13.15
CA ASP A 74 3.30 -10.93 14.17
C ASP A 74 4.70 -10.28 14.17
N ASN A 75 5.76 -11.09 14.05
CA ASN A 75 7.14 -10.62 13.94
C ASN A 75 7.39 -9.85 12.62
N TYR A 76 6.78 -10.30 11.52
CA TYR A 76 6.83 -9.58 10.25
C TYR A 76 6.18 -8.19 10.39
N THR A 77 4.95 -8.14 10.89
CA THR A 77 4.20 -6.89 11.09
C THR A 77 4.96 -5.94 12.01
N GLU A 78 5.47 -6.43 13.14
CA GLU A 78 6.29 -5.62 14.06
C GLU A 78 7.54 -5.05 13.38
N LYS A 79 8.22 -5.83 12.52
CA LYS A 79 9.39 -5.33 11.78
C LYS A 79 9.03 -4.24 10.78
N ILE A 80 7.95 -4.41 10.03
CA ILE A 80 7.48 -3.45 9.04
C ILE A 80 7.01 -2.16 9.73
N GLU A 81 6.21 -2.27 10.79
CA GLU A 81 5.75 -1.14 11.58
C GLU A 81 6.91 -0.35 12.18
N ASN A 82 7.88 -1.04 12.81
CA ASN A 82 9.06 -0.38 13.38
C ASN A 82 9.92 0.30 12.30
N TYR A 83 10.02 -0.30 11.12
CA TYR A 83 10.77 0.28 10.00
C TYR A 83 10.09 1.55 9.49
N LEU A 84 8.77 1.51 9.26
CA LEU A 84 7.97 2.67 8.85
C LEU A 84 8.04 3.79 9.88
N ASP A 85 7.81 3.49 11.16
CA ASP A 85 7.88 4.48 12.24
C ASP A 85 9.28 5.14 12.31
N THR A 86 10.34 4.33 12.19
CA THR A 86 11.72 4.85 12.19
C THR A 86 11.98 5.77 11.01
N LYS A 87 11.60 5.37 9.80
CA LYS A 87 11.83 6.15 8.58
C LYS A 87 11.02 7.45 8.57
N LEU A 88 9.75 7.39 8.99
CA LEU A 88 8.90 8.58 9.09
C LEU A 88 9.41 9.57 10.15
N LYS A 89 9.90 9.10 11.30
CA LYS A 89 10.55 9.95 12.31
C LYS A 89 11.87 10.57 11.84
N GLN A 90 12.61 9.89 10.98
CA GLN A 90 13.82 10.42 10.36
C GLN A 90 13.50 11.53 9.35
N GLN A 91 12.43 11.35 8.57
CA GLN A 91 12.01 12.32 7.56
C GLN A 91 11.30 13.54 8.15
N PHE A 92 10.48 13.33 9.17
CA PHE A 92 9.66 14.36 9.78
C PHE A 92 9.94 14.41 11.29
N SER A 93 10.67 15.44 11.73
CA SER A 93 11.01 15.63 13.15
C SER A 93 9.78 15.83 14.06
N TRP A 94 8.63 16.15 13.47
CA TRP A 94 7.36 16.37 14.15
C TRP A 94 6.41 15.16 14.06
N PHE A 95 6.81 14.07 13.40
CA PHE A 95 5.95 12.92 13.21
C PHE A 95 5.69 12.18 14.51
N ASP A 96 4.42 11.83 14.69
CA ASP A 96 3.93 10.99 15.77
C ASP A 96 2.99 9.93 15.18
N MET A 97 3.31 8.66 15.40
CA MET A 97 2.53 7.54 14.86
C MET A 97 1.10 7.52 15.41
N SER A 98 0.88 7.96 16.65
CA SER A 98 -0.47 7.99 17.24
C SER A 98 -1.31 9.09 16.59
N GLU A 99 -0.74 10.26 16.34
CA GLU A 99 -1.38 11.34 15.57
C GLU A 99 -1.75 10.86 14.16
N PHE A 100 -0.82 10.16 13.48
CA PHE A 100 -1.08 9.60 12.15
C PHE A 100 -2.23 8.57 12.15
N LEU A 101 -2.26 7.64 13.09
CA LEU A 101 -3.36 6.66 13.22
C LEU A 101 -4.71 7.34 13.49
N ILE A 102 -4.72 8.42 14.28
CA ILE A 102 -5.93 9.22 14.48
C ILE A 102 -6.35 9.92 13.18
N MET A 103 -5.39 10.43 12.40
CA MET A 103 -5.68 11.03 11.09
C MET A 103 -6.27 10.00 10.12
N LEU A 104 -5.71 8.79 10.07
CA LEU A 104 -6.21 7.64 9.31
C LEU A 104 -7.66 7.29 9.69
N ASN A 105 -7.95 7.11 10.98
CA ASN A 105 -9.27 6.67 11.45
C ASN A 105 -10.37 7.73 11.32
N ASN A 106 -10.01 9.00 11.11
CA ASN A 106 -10.97 10.09 10.93
C ASN A 106 -11.26 10.42 9.45
N ARG A 107 -10.55 9.79 8.51
CA ARG A 107 -10.81 9.97 7.08
C ARG A 107 -11.87 8.99 6.60
N GLU A 108 -12.64 9.41 5.62
CA GLU A 108 -13.57 8.51 4.94
C GLU A 108 -12.77 7.54 4.07
N GLU A 109 -13.26 6.31 3.91
CA GLU A 109 -12.65 5.32 3.01
C GLU A 109 -12.50 5.87 1.58
N GLU A 110 -13.38 6.82 1.20
CA GLU A 110 -13.34 7.50 -0.09
C GLU A 110 -12.14 8.46 -0.28
N ASP A 111 -11.44 8.82 0.80
CA ASP A 111 -10.21 9.61 0.73
C ASP A 111 -8.96 8.72 0.77
N MET A 112 -9.14 7.41 0.99
CA MET A 112 -8.06 6.41 1.06
C MET A 112 -7.94 5.60 -0.23
N PHE A 113 -8.12 6.26 -1.38
CA PHE A 113 -7.93 5.62 -2.67
C PHE A 113 -6.50 5.81 -3.17
N GLY A 114 -5.81 4.70 -3.44
CA GLY A 114 -4.51 4.71 -4.11
C GLY A 114 -3.72 3.42 -3.88
N ASP A 115 -2.84 3.10 -4.83
CA ASP A 115 -2.01 1.89 -4.82
C ASP A 115 -1.20 1.75 -3.50
N VAL A 116 -0.83 2.88 -2.88
CA VAL A 116 -0.12 2.92 -1.59
C VAL A 116 -0.96 2.32 -0.45
N PHE A 117 -2.27 2.61 -0.40
CA PHE A 117 -3.16 2.06 0.62
C PHE A 117 -3.44 0.57 0.39
N ASP A 118 -3.55 0.15 -0.86
CA ASP A 118 -3.67 -1.27 -1.20
C ASP A 118 -2.42 -2.04 -0.73
N ILE A 119 -1.24 -1.49 -0.98
CA ILE A 119 0.01 -2.08 -0.49
C ILE A 119 0.06 -2.08 1.04
N MET A 120 -0.22 -0.95 1.72
CA MET A 120 -0.25 -0.91 3.18
C MET A 120 -1.23 -1.92 3.79
N THR A 121 -2.41 -2.08 3.17
CA THR A 121 -3.39 -3.07 3.60
C THR A 121 -2.87 -4.49 3.42
N SER A 122 -2.19 -4.77 2.29
CA SER A 122 -1.56 -6.08 2.05
C SER A 122 -0.44 -6.41 3.06
N LEU A 123 0.27 -5.41 3.57
CA LEU A 123 1.33 -5.61 4.57
C LEU A 123 0.77 -6.08 5.91
N GLY A 124 -0.46 -5.67 6.25
CA GLY A 124 -1.19 -6.06 7.45
C GLY A 124 -2.15 -7.24 7.27
N ASP A 125 -2.24 -7.82 6.07
CA ASP A 125 -3.12 -8.95 5.77
C ASP A 125 -2.34 -10.28 5.76
N PHE A 126 -2.82 -11.25 6.54
CA PHE A 126 -2.16 -12.54 6.67
C PHE A 126 -2.14 -13.34 5.35
N ASN A 127 -3.21 -13.28 4.55
CA ASN A 127 -3.29 -14.04 3.31
C ASN A 127 -2.30 -13.49 2.27
N SER A 128 -2.25 -12.17 2.13
CA SER A 128 -1.29 -11.45 1.31
C SER A 128 0.15 -11.77 1.72
N PHE A 129 0.44 -11.72 3.02
CA PHE A 129 1.73 -12.13 3.56
C PHE A 129 2.08 -13.60 3.22
N LYS A 130 1.14 -14.53 3.42
CA LYS A 130 1.34 -15.95 3.12
C LYS A 130 1.62 -16.17 1.63
N GLU A 131 0.89 -15.50 0.75
CA GLU A 131 1.12 -15.56 -0.69
C GLU A 131 2.51 -15.05 -1.07
N MET A 132 2.94 -13.92 -0.53
CA MET A 132 4.27 -13.34 -0.78
C MET A 132 5.41 -14.27 -0.32
N ILE A 133 5.36 -14.76 0.91
CA ILE A 133 6.44 -15.62 1.44
C ILE A 133 6.49 -16.97 0.71
N MET A 134 5.34 -17.49 0.27
CA MET A 134 5.28 -18.70 -0.56
C MET A 134 5.77 -18.45 -1.99
N ALA A 135 5.47 -17.29 -2.58
CA ALA A 135 6.01 -16.89 -3.88
C ALA A 135 7.54 -16.78 -3.82
N TYR A 136 8.08 -16.12 -2.78
CA TYR A 136 9.51 -16.05 -2.52
C TYR A 136 10.13 -17.45 -2.39
N LYS A 137 9.48 -18.36 -1.64
CA LYS A 137 9.93 -19.75 -1.52
C LYS A 137 10.06 -20.40 -2.90
N LYS A 138 9.01 -20.35 -3.72
CA LYS A 138 9.00 -20.95 -5.05
C LYS A 138 10.12 -20.38 -5.92
N GLU A 139 10.28 -19.07 -5.94
CA GLU A 139 11.36 -18.42 -6.68
C GLU A 139 12.75 -18.87 -6.20
N SER A 140 12.97 -18.95 -4.88
CA SER A 140 14.23 -19.40 -4.29
C SER A 140 14.60 -20.85 -4.62
N HIS A 141 13.59 -21.71 -4.84
CA HIS A 141 13.76 -23.11 -5.25
C HIS A 141 13.79 -23.27 -6.78
N GLY A 142 13.70 -22.18 -7.55
CA GLY A 142 13.66 -22.22 -9.01
C GLY A 142 12.32 -22.73 -9.58
N GLU A 143 11.28 -22.75 -8.75
CA GLU A 143 9.89 -23.11 -9.09
C GLU A 143 9.03 -21.87 -9.37
N GLY A 144 9.60 -20.67 -9.24
CA GLY A 144 8.96 -19.41 -9.63
C GLY A 144 8.70 -19.36 -11.14
N PHE A 145 7.60 -18.74 -11.55
CA PHE A 145 7.34 -18.50 -12.97
C PHE A 145 8.45 -17.61 -13.54
N ASP A 146 9.20 -18.12 -14.53
CA ASP A 146 10.15 -17.33 -15.30
C ASP A 146 9.39 -16.27 -16.14
N LEU A 147 9.27 -15.07 -15.58
CA LEU A 147 8.61 -13.93 -16.24
C LEU A 147 9.48 -13.30 -17.34
N SER A 148 10.72 -13.77 -17.56
CA SER A 148 11.59 -13.25 -18.63
C SER A 148 10.95 -13.39 -20.01
N GLY A 149 10.08 -14.38 -20.21
CA GLY A 149 9.31 -14.57 -21.44
C GLY A 149 8.15 -13.59 -21.65
N ILE A 150 7.61 -12.99 -20.59
CA ILE A 150 6.45 -12.08 -20.66
C ILE A 150 6.87 -10.66 -21.07
N LEU A 151 8.07 -10.23 -20.66
CA LEU A 151 8.60 -8.91 -21.02
C LEU A 151 9.05 -8.82 -22.48
N ILE A 152 9.30 -9.95 -23.15
CA ILE A 152 9.77 -9.97 -24.56
C ILE A 152 8.62 -9.77 -25.57
N GLN A 153 7.36 -9.98 -25.19
CA GLN A 153 6.24 -9.86 -26.16
C GLN A 153 5.72 -8.43 -26.38
N ARG A 154 6.09 -7.44 -25.55
CA ARG A 154 5.61 -6.04 -25.73
C ARG A 154 6.57 -5.14 -26.51
N GLY A 155 7.58 -5.75 -27.15
CA GLY A 155 8.62 -5.06 -27.92
C GLY A 155 8.56 -5.24 -29.44
N PHE A 156 7.52 -5.85 -30.00
CA PHE A 156 7.33 -5.94 -31.46
C PHE A 156 5.85 -5.92 -31.85
N ASN A 157 5.31 -4.72 -32.06
CA ASN A 157 4.49 -4.34 -33.22
C ASN A 157 4.16 -2.84 -33.18
#